data_AF-A0A9D4Y618-F1
#
_entry.id   AF-A0A9D4Y618-F1
#
_cell.length_a   1.000
_cell.length_b   1.000
_cell.length_c   1.000
_cell.angle_alpha   90.00
_cell.angle_beta   90.00
_cell.angle_gamma   90.00
#
_symmetry.space_group_name_H-M   'P 1'
#
loop_
_entity.id
_entity.type
_entity.pdbx_description
1 polymer ?
#
loop_
_entity_poly.entity_id
_entity_poly.type
_entity_poly.pdbx_seq_one_letter_code
_entity_poly.pdbx_strand_id
1 'polypeptide(L)'
;MASDDYIVRDILCGQIRSCGHGMKKQDLMSSILSTYAGLWPHLSNMFLARTGFCIKISSKAESLIWRIERLFFLNGEQDLSSFLLVDIGKIKYPTYTCTILEPIFSNRMDLLAFEEAVEVAQVMDEALDANKTDIILRCIKMAESRVSTVLPIQYSTSKSVSTFHNLFTASWVYSKVVTLGISFLEQERRYSDAIDLLKLLQNVFTCDVKRGYWALRLSVDLEHLGYIDESLQVAENGLLDPWVRAGSRMALQRRVLRLGKPPRRWKVPSFSKSVLRKIPEVYVQGRPLNSEMGAKNRFYNEEGTQCGVEELALDYYAAEGWQGVHTESGIWLTIFGLLMWDVIYADVPNVFHTRFQNAPLDLGTDSFYTARASIIASHLQQIHDGMAEEFLIKSWETHNGTSCRGVNWDRHSLDELRAAVTCVRGSCLASFCKLLCEDYRSWSSGMPDLLLWRFCGEYSGEAKLVEVKGPKDRLSEQQRAWLLMLMDCGFAVEVCKVKPL
;
A
#
# COMPACT_ATOMS: atom_id res chain seq x y z
N MET A 1 1.72 33.43 -10.85
CA MET A 1 1.33 33.39 -9.41
C MET A 1 1.47 34.74 -8.70
N ALA A 2 2.51 35.56 -8.96
CA ALA A 2 2.64 36.89 -8.32
C ALA A 2 1.61 37.94 -8.78
N SER A 3 0.97 37.75 -9.94
CA SER A 3 -0.03 38.69 -10.52
C SER A 3 -1.37 38.70 -9.76
N ASP A 4 -1.86 37.52 -9.40
CA ASP A 4 -3.23 37.38 -8.89
C ASP A 4 -3.34 37.86 -7.44
N ASP A 5 -2.28 37.64 -6.65
CA ASP A 5 -2.19 38.12 -5.27
C ASP A 5 -2.10 39.64 -5.22
N TYR A 6 -1.47 40.26 -6.21
CA TYR A 6 -1.41 41.71 -6.35
C TYR A 6 -2.77 42.29 -6.73
N ILE A 7 -3.50 41.68 -7.67
CA ILE A 7 -4.84 42.12 -8.08
C ILE A 7 -5.83 42.05 -6.91
N VAL A 8 -5.83 40.93 -6.17
CA VAL A 8 -6.72 40.76 -5.00
C VAL A 8 -6.39 41.79 -3.92
N ARG A 9 -5.11 42.02 -3.62
CA ARG A 9 -4.69 43.01 -2.62
C ARG A 9 -4.98 44.44 -3.05
N ASP A 10 -4.76 44.81 -4.31
CA ASP A 10 -4.93 46.18 -4.79
C ASP A 10 -6.42 46.60 -4.80
N ILE A 11 -7.32 45.70 -5.23
CA ILE A 11 -8.77 45.92 -5.17
C ILE A 11 -9.23 46.06 -3.70
N LEU A 12 -8.67 45.26 -2.80
CA LEU A 12 -9.00 45.28 -1.37
C LEU A 12 -8.48 46.53 -0.64
N CYS A 13 -7.20 46.89 -0.83
CA CYS A 13 -6.59 48.06 -0.20
C CYS A 13 -7.20 49.38 -0.69
N GLY A 14 -7.70 49.44 -1.93
CA GLY A 14 -8.32 50.63 -2.50
C GLY A 14 -9.73 50.96 -1.99
N GLN A 15 -10.48 49.98 -1.45
CA GLN A 15 -11.89 50.16 -1.05
C GLN A 15 -12.17 49.75 0.41
N ILE A 16 -11.43 48.79 0.95
CA ILE A 16 -11.70 48.20 2.27
C ILE A 16 -10.57 48.61 3.23
N ARG A 17 -10.83 49.63 4.05
CA ARG A 17 -9.89 50.21 5.04
C ARG A 17 -9.43 49.26 6.17
N SER A 18 -9.66 47.94 6.06
CA SER A 18 -9.35 46.97 7.13
C SER A 18 -8.57 45.73 6.68
N CYS A 19 -7.86 45.75 5.55
CA CYS A 19 -6.94 44.66 5.21
C CYS A 19 -5.57 44.88 5.85
N GLY A 20 -5.26 44.11 6.89
CA GLY A 20 -3.95 44.13 7.54
C GLY A 20 -2.83 43.76 6.57
N HIS A 21 -1.76 44.57 6.56
CA HIS A 21 -0.57 44.29 5.77
C HIS A 21 0.05 42.96 6.25
N GLY A 22 -0.05 41.89 5.46
CA GLY A 22 0.52 40.58 5.78
C GLY A 22 -0.44 39.38 5.72
N MET A 23 -1.73 39.57 5.44
CA MET A 23 -2.67 38.44 5.31
C MET A 23 -2.35 37.55 4.10
N LYS A 24 -2.51 36.23 4.28
CA LYS A 24 -2.40 35.25 3.18
C LYS A 24 -3.63 35.36 2.28
N LYS A 25 -3.46 34.98 1.00
CA LYS A 25 -4.52 35.05 -0.03
C LYS A 25 -5.83 34.37 0.42
N GLN A 26 -5.72 33.21 1.06
CA GLN A 26 -6.87 32.43 1.52
C GLN A 26 -7.67 33.14 2.62
N ASP A 27 -6.99 33.83 3.53
CA ASP A 27 -7.63 34.60 4.61
C ASP A 27 -8.35 35.83 4.05
N LEU A 28 -7.75 36.47 3.04
CA LEU A 28 -8.36 37.58 2.31
C LEU A 28 -9.61 37.12 1.55
N MET A 29 -9.54 36.00 0.83
CA MET A 29 -10.69 35.44 0.10
C MET A 29 -11.82 35.03 1.06
N SER A 30 -11.49 34.41 2.19
CA SER A 30 -12.48 34.01 3.20
C SER A 30 -13.15 35.22 3.84
N SER A 31 -12.39 36.26 4.15
CA SER A 31 -12.91 37.54 4.67
C SER A 31 -13.83 38.25 3.67
N ILE A 32 -13.50 38.22 2.37
CA ILE A 32 -14.37 38.75 1.31
C ILE A 32 -15.70 37.99 1.29
N LEU A 33 -15.65 36.66 1.25
CA LEU A 33 -16.83 35.82 1.13
C LEU A 33 -17.73 35.90 2.36
N SER A 34 -17.17 36.07 3.57
CA SER A 34 -17.94 36.21 4.80
C SER A 34 -18.52 37.61 5.02
N THR A 35 -17.77 38.66 4.68
CA THR A 35 -18.09 40.04 5.07
C THR A 35 -18.85 40.80 3.99
N TYR A 36 -18.65 40.43 2.72
CA TYR A 36 -19.12 41.19 1.56
C TYR A 36 -20.03 40.39 0.62
N ALA A 37 -20.68 39.34 1.13
CA ALA A 37 -21.60 38.50 0.34
C ALA A 37 -22.67 39.32 -0.42
N GLY A 38 -23.16 40.43 0.17
CA GLY A 38 -24.13 41.34 -0.47
C GLY A 38 -23.53 42.33 -1.48
N LEU A 39 -22.21 42.56 -1.48
CA LEU A 39 -21.49 43.47 -2.38
C LEU A 39 -20.78 42.72 -3.53
N TRP A 40 -20.97 41.39 -3.60
CA TRP A 40 -20.36 40.51 -4.61
C TRP A 40 -20.56 40.97 -6.06
N PRO A 41 -21.73 41.50 -6.49
CA PRO A 41 -21.90 41.97 -7.87
C PRO A 41 -20.95 43.12 -8.25
N HIS A 42 -20.66 44.03 -7.33
CA HIS A 42 -19.75 45.16 -7.57
C HIS A 42 -18.29 44.72 -7.57
N LEU A 43 -17.92 43.88 -6.58
CA LEU A 43 -16.57 43.30 -6.49
C LEU A 43 -16.26 42.42 -7.71
N SER A 44 -17.21 41.60 -8.15
CA SER A 44 -17.10 40.76 -9.35
C SER A 44 -16.72 41.58 -10.58
N ASN A 45 -17.39 42.72 -10.81
CA ASN A 45 -17.10 43.59 -11.96
C ASN A 45 -15.70 44.20 -11.88
N MET A 46 -15.23 44.58 -10.69
CA MET A 46 -13.86 45.09 -10.50
C MET A 46 -12.81 44.00 -10.73
N PHE A 47 -13.05 42.78 -10.24
CA PHE A 47 -12.17 41.64 -10.51
C PHE A 47 -12.10 41.36 -12.00
N LEU A 48 -13.24 41.26 -12.69
CA LEU A 48 -13.30 41.01 -14.14
C LEU A 48 -12.58 42.12 -14.94
N ALA A 49 -12.75 43.38 -14.56
CA ALA A 49 -12.07 44.51 -15.21
C ALA A 49 -10.54 44.45 -15.08
N ARG A 50 -10.03 43.83 -14.01
CA ARG A 50 -8.59 43.72 -13.72
C ARG A 50 -7.97 42.42 -14.21
N THR A 51 -8.70 41.32 -14.20
CA THR A 51 -8.23 40.00 -14.68
C THR A 51 -8.27 39.91 -16.20
N GLY A 52 -9.08 40.73 -16.87
CA GLY A 52 -9.26 40.69 -18.32
C GLY A 52 -10.02 39.44 -18.77
N PHE A 53 -9.81 39.02 -20.02
CA PHE A 53 -10.46 37.82 -20.58
C PHE A 53 -9.90 36.56 -19.93
N CYS A 54 -10.77 35.84 -19.22
CA CYS A 54 -10.46 34.54 -18.64
C CYS A 54 -11.18 33.43 -19.41
N ILE A 55 -10.48 32.32 -19.64
CA ILE A 55 -11.06 31.10 -20.21
C ILE A 55 -11.12 30.07 -19.08
N LYS A 56 -12.26 29.39 -18.97
CA LYS A 56 -12.44 28.25 -18.06
C LYS A 56 -12.99 27.09 -18.85
N ILE A 57 -12.42 25.90 -18.66
CA ILE A 57 -12.98 24.66 -19.20
C ILE A 57 -14.36 24.45 -18.57
N SER A 58 -15.35 24.07 -19.39
CA SER A 58 -16.68 23.78 -18.87
C SER A 58 -16.65 22.55 -17.96
N SER A 59 -17.40 22.57 -16.86
CA SER A 59 -17.48 21.42 -15.94
C SER A 59 -17.98 20.14 -16.62
N LYS A 60 -18.79 20.28 -17.68
CA LYS A 60 -19.23 19.15 -18.51
C LYS A 60 -18.08 18.48 -19.25
N ALA A 61 -17.15 19.28 -19.79
CA ALA A 61 -15.97 18.76 -20.49
C ALA A 61 -15.00 18.11 -19.51
N GLU A 62 -14.77 18.74 -18.35
CA GLU A 62 -13.94 18.20 -17.27
C GLU A 62 -14.46 16.84 -16.78
N SER A 63 -15.76 16.75 -16.47
CA SER A 63 -16.40 15.49 -16.07
C SER A 63 -16.34 14.41 -17.16
N LEU A 64 -16.44 14.79 -18.44
CA LEU A 64 -16.33 13.85 -19.54
C LEU A 64 -14.90 13.29 -19.67
N ILE A 65 -13.89 14.14 -19.62
CA ILE A 65 -12.48 13.72 -19.73
C ILE A 65 -12.11 12.85 -18.54
N TRP A 66 -12.48 13.25 -17.32
CA TRP A 66 -12.23 12.48 -16.12
C TRP A 66 -12.86 11.07 -16.17
N ARG A 67 -14.08 10.95 -16.72
CA ARG A 67 -14.71 9.64 -16.98
C ARG A 67 -13.93 8.80 -17.99
N ILE A 68 -13.46 9.42 -19.07
CA ILE A 68 -12.68 8.73 -20.12
C ILE A 68 -11.36 8.20 -19.54
N GLU A 69 -10.65 9.01 -18.74
CA GLU A 69 -9.39 8.59 -18.09
C GLU A 69 -9.60 7.38 -17.20
N ARG A 70 -10.64 7.38 -16.36
CA ARG A 70 -10.95 6.26 -15.46
C ARG A 70 -11.31 4.98 -16.21
N LEU A 71 -12.08 5.09 -17.30
CA LEU A 71 -12.43 3.95 -18.13
C LEU A 71 -11.22 3.39 -18.89
N PHE A 72 -10.26 4.25 -19.24
CA PHE A 72 -9.07 3.85 -19.98
C PHE A 72 -7.98 3.25 -19.07
N PHE A 73 -7.62 3.93 -17.98
CA PHE A 73 -6.52 3.51 -17.12
C PHE A 73 -6.93 2.50 -16.06
N LEU A 74 -8.22 2.50 -15.65
CA LEU A 74 -8.73 1.64 -14.59
C LEU A 74 -7.91 1.75 -13.28
N ASN A 75 -7.31 2.92 -13.04
CA ASN A 75 -6.61 3.29 -11.82
C ASN A 75 -6.64 4.81 -11.66
N GLY A 76 -6.19 5.31 -10.49
CA GLY A 76 -6.12 6.74 -10.19
C GLY A 76 -4.72 7.33 -10.22
N GLU A 77 -3.72 6.55 -10.66
CA GLU A 77 -2.31 6.97 -10.69
C GLU A 77 -1.91 7.58 -12.04
N GLN A 78 -2.61 7.20 -13.11
CA GLN A 78 -2.36 7.64 -14.48
C GLN A 78 -3.39 8.68 -14.93
N ASP A 79 -2.90 9.64 -15.72
CA ASP A 79 -3.70 10.67 -16.39
C ASP A 79 -3.32 10.77 -17.89
N LEU A 80 -3.92 11.72 -18.61
CA LEU A 80 -3.60 11.98 -20.02
C LEU A 80 -2.11 12.29 -20.28
N SER A 81 -1.32 12.71 -19.29
CA SER A 81 0.12 12.93 -19.47
C SER A 81 0.88 11.62 -19.73
N SER A 82 0.32 10.48 -19.33
CA SER A 82 0.88 9.15 -19.61
C SER A 82 1.08 8.90 -21.11
N PHE A 83 0.18 9.40 -21.96
CA PHE A 83 0.35 9.31 -23.42
C PHE A 83 1.56 10.09 -23.90
N LEU A 84 1.73 11.32 -23.41
CA LEU A 84 2.88 12.16 -23.75
C LEU A 84 4.19 11.50 -23.30
N LEU A 85 4.21 10.92 -22.10
CA LEU A 85 5.39 10.22 -21.57
C LEU A 85 5.80 9.01 -22.42
N VAL A 86 4.84 8.31 -23.03
CA VAL A 86 5.11 7.25 -24.00
C VAL A 86 5.63 7.81 -25.32
N ASP A 87 4.98 8.85 -25.87
CA ASP A 87 5.36 9.45 -27.15
C ASP A 87 6.78 10.04 -27.13
N ILE A 88 7.19 10.65 -26.01
CA ILE A 88 8.56 11.16 -25.83
C ILE A 88 9.57 10.07 -25.41
N GLY A 89 9.14 8.81 -25.30
CA GLY A 89 9.97 7.67 -24.96
C GLY A 89 10.45 7.61 -23.51
N LYS A 90 9.79 8.32 -22.58
CA LYS A 90 10.11 8.30 -21.14
C LYS A 90 9.51 7.10 -20.42
N ILE A 91 8.37 6.60 -20.88
CA ILE A 91 7.73 5.40 -20.36
C ILE A 91 7.56 4.40 -21.51
N LYS A 92 7.90 3.14 -21.25
CA LYS A 92 7.61 2.01 -22.13
C LYS A 92 6.71 1.04 -21.38
N TYR A 93 5.66 0.55 -22.01
CA TYR A 93 4.79 -0.48 -21.43
C TYR A 93 5.15 -1.88 -21.94
N PRO A 94 4.87 -2.93 -21.15
CA PRO A 94 5.09 -4.32 -21.56
C PRO A 94 4.25 -4.70 -22.76
N THR A 95 4.69 -5.72 -23.49
CA THR A 95 3.93 -6.26 -24.63
C THR A 95 3.10 -7.45 -24.16
N TYR A 96 1.79 -7.38 -24.35
CA TYR A 96 0.82 -8.43 -24.02
C TYR A 96 -0.42 -8.30 -24.92
N THR A 97 -1.25 -9.34 -24.93
CA THR A 97 -2.52 -9.36 -25.65
C THR A 97 -3.65 -8.83 -24.77
N CYS A 98 -4.51 -7.98 -25.32
CA CYS A 98 -5.73 -7.52 -24.64
C CYS A 98 -6.92 -8.36 -25.12
N THR A 99 -7.19 -9.47 -24.44
CA THR A 99 -8.33 -10.36 -24.73
C THR A 99 -9.50 -10.02 -23.81
N ILE A 100 -10.35 -9.08 -24.22
CA ILE A 100 -11.48 -8.57 -23.43
C ILE A 100 -12.74 -9.36 -23.80
N LEU A 101 -13.20 -10.19 -22.87
CA LEU A 101 -14.44 -10.99 -22.99
C LEU A 101 -15.59 -10.38 -22.18
N GLU A 102 -15.28 -9.69 -21.09
CA GLU A 102 -16.26 -9.11 -20.17
C GLU A 102 -16.00 -7.61 -19.97
N PRO A 103 -17.04 -6.75 -19.95
CA PRO A 103 -16.87 -5.35 -19.58
C PRO A 103 -16.65 -5.20 -18.07
N ILE A 104 -15.84 -4.21 -17.67
CA ILE A 104 -15.63 -3.87 -16.25
C ILE A 104 -16.92 -3.43 -15.57
N PHE A 105 -17.72 -2.61 -16.26
CA PHE A 105 -19.01 -2.12 -15.78
C PHE A 105 -20.13 -2.75 -16.60
N SER A 106 -21.07 -3.41 -15.92
CA SER A 106 -22.19 -4.10 -16.59
C SER A 106 -23.10 -3.12 -17.33
N ASN A 107 -23.28 -1.92 -16.77
CA ASN A 107 -24.15 -0.89 -17.33
C ASN A 107 -23.71 0.52 -16.88
N ARG A 108 -24.35 1.55 -17.45
CA ARG A 108 -24.05 2.96 -17.14
C ARG A 108 -24.33 3.33 -15.67
N MET A 109 -25.35 2.75 -15.04
CA MET A 109 -25.69 3.06 -13.65
C MET A 109 -24.59 2.58 -12.70
N ASP A 110 -24.02 1.39 -12.95
CA ASP A 110 -22.91 0.86 -12.17
C ASP A 110 -21.69 1.78 -12.23
N LEU A 111 -21.36 2.27 -13.44
CA LEU A 111 -20.29 3.25 -13.64
C LEU A 111 -20.55 4.54 -12.88
N LEU A 112 -21.75 5.12 -13.02
CA LEU A 112 -22.09 6.39 -12.36
C LEU A 112 -22.09 6.25 -10.84
N ALA A 113 -22.54 5.12 -10.29
CA ALA A 113 -22.46 4.84 -8.86
C ALA A 113 -21.01 4.70 -8.38
N PHE A 114 -20.15 4.07 -9.17
CA PHE A 114 -18.71 3.99 -8.89
C PHE A 114 -18.03 5.37 -8.94
N GLU A 115 -18.42 6.23 -9.88
CA GLU A 115 -17.98 7.63 -9.95
C GLU A 115 -18.38 8.41 -8.70
N GLU A 116 -19.65 8.38 -8.32
CA GLU A 116 -20.16 9.02 -7.09
C GLU A 116 -19.36 8.53 -5.87
N ALA A 117 -19.12 7.23 -5.75
CA ALA A 117 -18.37 6.69 -4.61
C ALA A 117 -16.93 7.21 -4.54
N VAL A 118 -16.26 7.37 -5.70
CA VAL A 118 -14.89 7.93 -5.72
C VAL A 118 -14.88 9.42 -5.41
N GLU A 119 -15.86 10.19 -5.89
CA GLU A 119 -16.00 11.60 -5.49
C GLU A 119 -16.15 11.73 -3.97
N VAL A 120 -16.95 10.87 -3.35
CA VAL A 120 -17.09 10.82 -1.88
C VAL A 120 -15.78 10.47 -1.19
N ALA A 121 -15.01 9.52 -1.74
CA ALA A 121 -13.70 9.17 -1.19
C ALA A 121 -12.73 10.36 -1.26
N GLN A 122 -12.70 11.08 -2.38
CA GLN A 122 -11.89 12.29 -2.53
C GLN A 122 -12.30 13.38 -1.52
N VAL A 123 -13.61 13.64 -1.37
CA VAL A 123 -14.12 14.61 -0.39
C VAL A 123 -13.73 14.21 1.04
N MET A 124 -13.75 12.92 1.36
CA MET A 124 -13.31 12.40 2.66
C MET A 124 -11.82 12.69 2.88
N ASP A 125 -10.95 12.41 1.92
CA ASP A 125 -9.51 12.65 2.01
C ASP A 125 -9.22 14.16 2.19
N GLU A 126 -9.82 15.03 1.37
CA GLU A 126 -9.68 16.49 1.50
C GLU A 126 -10.20 17.01 2.85
N ALA A 127 -11.27 16.41 3.38
CA ALA A 127 -11.83 16.79 4.66
C ALA A 127 -10.96 16.33 5.84
N LEU A 128 -10.31 15.17 5.74
CA LEU A 128 -9.32 14.70 6.72
C LEU A 128 -8.12 15.65 6.76
N ASP A 129 -7.55 15.98 5.60
CA ASP A 129 -6.42 16.90 5.50
C ASP A 129 -6.75 18.30 6.06
N ALA A 130 -7.98 18.77 5.81
CA ALA A 130 -8.47 20.05 6.30
C ALA A 130 -9.07 20.00 7.72
N ASN A 131 -9.07 18.83 8.39
CA ASN A 131 -9.70 18.59 9.70
C ASN A 131 -11.17 19.07 9.79
N LYS A 132 -11.95 18.86 8.74
CA LYS A 132 -13.37 19.27 8.65
C LYS A 132 -14.30 18.17 9.15
N THR A 133 -14.43 18.03 10.47
CA THR A 133 -15.21 16.98 11.16
C THR A 133 -16.63 16.79 10.63
N ASP A 134 -17.37 17.88 10.37
CA ASP A 134 -18.75 17.78 9.87
C ASP A 134 -18.85 17.11 8.49
N ILE A 135 -17.88 17.39 7.59
CA ILE A 135 -17.84 16.78 6.26
C ILE A 135 -17.43 15.31 6.38
N ILE A 136 -16.46 15.00 7.22
CA ILE A 136 -16.02 13.63 7.52
C ILE A 136 -17.22 12.78 7.96
N LEU A 137 -17.98 13.24 8.95
CA LEU A 137 -19.14 12.52 9.47
C LEU A 137 -20.25 12.34 8.41
N ARG A 138 -20.45 13.32 7.53
CA ARG A 138 -21.39 13.20 6.40
C ARG A 138 -20.93 12.14 5.38
N CYS A 139 -19.64 12.08 5.07
CA CYS A 139 -19.07 11.07 4.19
C CYS A 139 -19.22 9.67 4.78
N ILE A 140 -18.93 9.50 6.07
CA ILE A 140 -19.11 8.23 6.80
C ILE A 140 -20.56 7.77 6.72
N LYS A 141 -21.51 8.64 7.10
CA LYS A 141 -22.95 8.31 7.11
C LYS A 141 -23.47 7.94 5.72
N MET A 142 -23.04 8.65 4.69
CA MET A 142 -23.41 8.33 3.32
C MET A 142 -22.84 6.98 2.89
N ALA A 143 -21.56 6.73 3.14
CA ALA A 143 -20.91 5.47 2.80
C ALA A 143 -21.54 4.28 3.56
N GLU A 144 -21.82 4.45 4.85
CA GLU A 144 -22.52 3.46 5.69
C GLU A 144 -23.90 3.13 5.12
N SER A 145 -24.70 4.14 4.77
CA SER A 145 -26.03 3.94 4.18
C SER A 145 -25.94 3.17 2.87
N ARG A 146 -24.98 3.52 1.99
CA ARG A 146 -24.77 2.83 0.71
C ARG A 146 -24.34 1.37 0.92
N VAL A 147 -23.37 1.13 1.81
CA VAL A 147 -22.89 -0.23 2.14
C VAL A 147 -23.99 -1.09 2.75
N SER A 148 -24.84 -0.52 3.61
CA SER A 148 -25.92 -1.25 4.28
C SER A 148 -27.02 -1.75 3.33
N THR A 149 -27.17 -1.13 2.16
CA THR A 149 -28.12 -1.58 1.13
C THR A 149 -27.62 -2.75 0.29
N VAL A 150 -26.34 -3.11 0.42
CA VAL A 150 -25.70 -4.17 -0.36
C VAL A 150 -25.98 -5.52 0.31
N LEU A 151 -26.54 -6.46 -0.44
CA LEU A 151 -26.64 -7.86 0.01
C LEU A 151 -25.23 -8.41 0.28
N PRO A 152 -25.05 -9.31 1.27
CA PRO A 152 -23.74 -9.92 1.52
C PRO A 152 -23.13 -10.45 0.22
N ILE A 153 -21.97 -9.93 -0.14
CA ILE A 153 -21.32 -10.27 -1.40
C ILE A 153 -20.81 -11.71 -1.24
N GLN A 154 -21.58 -12.66 -1.77
CA GLN A 154 -21.20 -14.07 -1.83
C GLN A 154 -20.40 -14.28 -3.12
N TYR A 155 -19.16 -14.76 -2.99
CA TYR A 155 -18.41 -15.21 -4.14
C TYR A 155 -19.11 -16.46 -4.67
N SER A 156 -19.74 -16.36 -5.84
CA SER A 156 -20.23 -17.56 -6.53
C SER A 156 -19.02 -18.44 -6.82
N THR A 157 -19.09 -19.69 -6.36
CA THR A 157 -18.13 -20.77 -6.64
C THR A 157 -18.09 -21.17 -8.12
N SER A 158 -18.78 -20.45 -9.01
CA SER A 158 -18.61 -20.57 -10.45
C SER A 158 -17.19 -20.14 -10.80
N LYS A 159 -16.45 -21.05 -11.44
CA LYS A 159 -15.05 -20.95 -11.91
C LYS A 159 -14.72 -19.76 -12.85
N SER A 160 -15.60 -18.77 -12.95
CA SER A 160 -15.54 -17.71 -13.96
C SER A 160 -16.28 -16.47 -13.45
N VAL A 161 -15.65 -15.67 -12.59
CA VAL A 161 -15.68 -14.20 -12.67
C VAL A 161 -14.39 -13.72 -12.01
N SER A 162 -13.59 -12.98 -12.76
CA SER A 162 -12.44 -12.19 -12.33
C SER A 162 -12.69 -11.48 -10.99
N THR A 163 -12.04 -11.95 -9.91
CA THR A 163 -12.24 -11.39 -8.55
C THR A 163 -11.86 -9.91 -8.45
N PHE A 164 -11.11 -9.39 -9.43
CA PHE A 164 -10.75 -7.98 -9.53
C PHE A 164 -11.90 -7.06 -9.99
N HIS A 165 -13.00 -7.56 -10.57
CA HIS A 165 -14.14 -6.70 -10.93
C HIS A 165 -14.75 -6.00 -9.73
N ASN A 166 -14.70 -6.65 -8.55
CA ASN A 166 -15.15 -6.06 -7.29
C ASN A 166 -14.42 -4.75 -6.95
N LEU A 167 -13.16 -4.58 -7.39
CA LEU A 167 -12.38 -3.36 -7.18
C LEU A 167 -12.99 -2.14 -7.91
N PHE A 168 -13.83 -2.38 -8.91
CA PHE A 168 -14.51 -1.37 -9.74
C PHE A 168 -15.99 -1.19 -9.36
N THR A 169 -16.35 -1.51 -8.13
CA THR A 169 -17.72 -1.35 -7.62
C THR A 169 -17.84 -0.19 -6.64
N ALA A 170 -19.01 0.47 -6.63
CA ALA A 170 -19.29 1.54 -5.68
C ALA A 170 -19.17 1.07 -4.22
N SER A 171 -19.65 -0.15 -3.92
CA SER A 171 -19.59 -0.75 -2.59
C SER A 171 -18.15 -0.93 -2.11
N TRP A 172 -17.24 -1.36 -2.97
CA TRP A 172 -15.83 -1.48 -2.61
C TRP A 172 -15.18 -0.13 -2.31
N VAL A 173 -15.51 0.93 -3.06
CA VAL A 173 -15.01 2.27 -2.76
C VAL A 173 -15.59 2.78 -1.44
N TYR A 174 -16.89 2.63 -1.21
CA TYR A 174 -17.51 3.02 0.07
C TYR A 174 -16.94 2.22 1.26
N SER A 175 -16.55 0.95 1.08
CA SER A 175 -15.88 0.19 2.14
C SER A 175 -14.56 0.83 2.57
N LYS A 176 -13.83 1.46 1.64
CA LYS A 176 -12.64 2.26 1.95
C LYS A 176 -13.00 3.52 2.73
N VAL A 177 -14.03 4.24 2.31
CA VAL A 177 -14.51 5.46 3.00
C VAL A 177 -14.91 5.13 4.44
N VAL A 178 -15.67 4.05 4.65
CA VAL A 178 -16.04 3.57 5.99
C VAL A 178 -14.78 3.16 6.78
N THR A 179 -13.81 2.47 6.15
CA THR A 179 -12.55 2.08 6.80
C THR A 179 -11.75 3.30 7.29
N LEU A 180 -11.66 4.36 6.47
CA LEU A 180 -11.02 5.62 6.88
C LEU A 180 -11.83 6.30 8.00
N GLY A 181 -13.17 6.27 7.89
CA GLY A 181 -14.08 6.76 8.91
C GLY A 181 -13.89 6.09 10.28
N ILE A 182 -13.69 4.78 10.30
CA ILE A 182 -13.35 4.02 11.52
C ILE A 182 -12.07 4.57 12.16
N SER A 183 -11.01 4.77 11.37
CA SER A 183 -9.76 5.33 11.88
C SER A 183 -9.95 6.72 12.49
N PHE A 184 -10.77 7.57 11.86
CA PHE A 184 -11.15 8.88 12.41
C PHE A 184 -11.94 8.76 13.73
N LEU A 185 -12.94 7.88 13.79
CA LEU A 185 -13.74 7.67 14.99
C LEU A 185 -12.91 7.13 16.16
N GLU A 186 -11.97 6.22 15.89
CA GLU A 186 -11.02 5.69 16.87
C GLU A 186 -10.13 6.81 17.45
N GLN A 187 -9.64 7.74 16.60
CA GLN A 187 -8.88 8.91 17.05
C GLN A 187 -9.70 9.82 17.97
N GLU A 188 -10.98 10.02 17.64
CA GLU A 188 -11.95 10.75 18.47
C GLU A 188 -12.45 9.95 19.68
N ARG A 189 -11.92 8.73 19.92
CA ARG A 189 -12.31 7.81 21.00
C ARG A 189 -13.78 7.38 20.95
N ARG A 190 -14.42 7.46 19.78
CA ARG A 190 -15.79 7.02 19.51
C ARG A 190 -15.80 5.53 19.15
N TYR A 191 -15.29 4.70 20.04
CA TYR A 191 -15.10 3.26 19.79
C TYR A 191 -16.42 2.52 19.55
N SER A 192 -17.52 2.92 20.18
CA SER A 192 -18.82 2.30 19.94
C SER A 192 -19.26 2.44 18.48
N ASP A 193 -19.15 3.64 17.92
CA ASP A 193 -19.51 3.91 16.53
C ASP A 193 -18.57 3.16 15.56
N ALA A 194 -17.27 3.11 15.87
CA ALA A 194 -16.30 2.35 15.11
C ALA A 194 -16.63 0.84 15.10
N ILE A 195 -17.01 0.27 16.24
CA ILE A 195 -17.42 -1.13 16.38
C ILE A 195 -18.62 -1.46 15.50
N ASP A 196 -19.62 -0.59 15.45
CA ASP A 196 -20.82 -0.81 14.63
C ASP A 196 -20.48 -0.82 13.13
N LEU A 197 -19.64 0.11 12.67
CA LEU A 197 -19.14 0.13 11.30
C LEU A 197 -18.26 -1.09 10.98
N LEU A 198 -17.43 -1.55 11.92
CA LEU A 198 -16.59 -2.74 11.74
C LEU A 198 -17.41 -4.03 11.66
N LYS A 199 -18.52 -4.12 12.43
CA LYS A 199 -19.48 -5.22 12.32
C LYS A 199 -20.22 -5.17 10.98
N LEU A 200 -20.65 -3.99 10.55
CA LEU A 200 -21.27 -3.80 9.22
C LEU A 200 -20.35 -4.29 8.10
N LEU A 201 -19.09 -3.85 8.07
CA LEU A 201 -18.13 -4.25 7.04
C LEU A 201 -17.90 -5.76 7.02
N GLN A 202 -17.75 -6.40 8.19
CA GLN A 202 -17.56 -7.85 8.27
C GLN A 202 -18.79 -8.66 7.83
N ASN A 203 -19.99 -8.12 7.99
CA ASN A 203 -21.22 -8.77 7.54
C ASN A 203 -21.44 -8.64 6.02
N VAL A 204 -21.13 -7.48 5.44
CA VAL A 204 -21.35 -7.22 4.00
C VAL A 204 -20.26 -7.85 3.14
N PHE A 205 -18.99 -7.69 3.53
CA PHE A 205 -17.84 -8.11 2.74
C PHE A 205 -17.28 -9.42 3.27
N THR A 206 -17.90 -10.55 2.90
CA THR A 206 -17.54 -11.88 3.41
C THR A 206 -16.19 -12.39 2.92
N CYS A 207 -15.62 -11.77 1.88
CA CYS A 207 -14.44 -12.22 1.16
C CYS A 207 -13.66 -11.00 0.64
N ASP A 208 -12.90 -10.37 1.54
CA ASP A 208 -12.09 -9.16 1.26
C ASP A 208 -10.76 -9.28 2.03
N VAL A 209 -9.67 -8.86 1.40
CA VAL A 209 -8.33 -8.88 2.02
C VAL A 209 -8.22 -8.01 3.28
N LYS A 210 -9.12 -7.03 3.46
CA LYS A 210 -9.19 -6.18 4.65
C LYS A 210 -9.89 -6.82 5.83
N ARG A 211 -10.50 -8.00 5.67
CA ARG A 211 -11.17 -8.70 6.78
C ARG A 211 -10.25 -8.93 7.97
N GLY A 212 -8.98 -9.24 7.72
CA GLY A 212 -7.97 -9.34 8.79
C GLY A 212 -7.75 -8.04 9.54
N TYR A 213 -7.72 -6.91 8.83
CA TYR A 213 -7.61 -5.59 9.44
C TYR A 213 -8.86 -5.26 10.25
N TRP A 214 -10.07 -5.46 9.71
CA TRP A 214 -11.32 -5.16 10.41
C TRP A 214 -11.53 -6.05 11.64
N ALA A 215 -11.23 -7.36 11.56
CA ALA A 215 -11.32 -8.25 12.71
C ALA A 215 -10.35 -7.85 13.82
N LEU A 216 -9.12 -7.45 13.44
CA LEU A 216 -8.14 -6.93 14.39
C LEU A 216 -8.62 -5.64 15.06
N ARG A 217 -9.09 -4.66 14.28
CA ARG A 217 -9.62 -3.39 14.81
C ARG A 217 -10.82 -3.61 15.72
N LEU A 218 -11.77 -4.44 15.31
CA LEU A 218 -12.94 -4.78 16.13
C LEU A 218 -12.53 -5.37 17.47
N SER A 219 -11.58 -6.31 17.46
CA SER A 219 -11.05 -6.89 18.68
C SER A 219 -10.34 -5.84 19.55
N VAL A 220 -9.61 -4.89 18.96
CA VAL A 220 -8.95 -3.78 19.67
C VAL A 220 -9.97 -2.84 20.32
N ASP A 221 -10.98 -2.41 19.58
CA ASP A 221 -11.95 -1.44 20.06
C ASP A 221 -12.86 -2.03 21.16
N LEU A 222 -13.20 -3.32 21.07
CA LEU A 222 -13.89 -4.03 22.15
C LEU A 222 -13.06 -4.07 23.45
N GLU A 223 -11.73 -4.21 23.34
CA GLU A 223 -10.84 -4.13 24.52
C GLU A 223 -10.82 -2.72 25.11
N HIS A 224 -10.85 -1.66 24.27
CA HIS A 224 -10.94 -0.28 24.75
C HIS A 224 -12.21 0.00 25.57
N LEU A 225 -13.32 -0.65 25.25
CA LEU A 225 -14.57 -0.56 26.00
C LEU A 225 -14.66 -1.55 27.18
N GLY A 226 -13.64 -2.37 27.42
CA GLY A 226 -13.59 -3.34 28.52
C GLY A 226 -14.28 -4.68 28.24
N TYR A 227 -14.77 -4.91 27.02
CA TYR A 227 -15.38 -6.18 26.61
C TYR A 227 -14.31 -7.21 26.22
N ILE A 228 -13.52 -7.66 27.21
CA ILE A 228 -12.34 -8.52 26.98
C ILE A 228 -12.70 -9.89 26.41
N ASP A 229 -13.80 -10.50 26.86
CA ASP A 229 -14.20 -11.83 26.38
C ASP A 229 -14.72 -11.76 24.93
N GLU A 230 -15.48 -10.71 24.58
CA GLU A 230 -15.89 -10.46 23.19
C GLU A 230 -14.68 -10.14 22.31
N SER A 231 -13.75 -9.33 22.81
CA SER A 231 -12.48 -9.03 22.13
C SER A 231 -11.71 -10.30 21.79
N LEU A 232 -11.57 -11.22 22.75
CA LEU A 232 -10.93 -12.52 22.56
C LEU A 232 -11.71 -13.37 21.54
N GLN A 233 -13.04 -13.43 21.65
CA GLN A 233 -13.87 -14.22 20.74
C GLN A 233 -13.75 -13.73 19.29
N VAL A 234 -13.75 -12.40 19.06
CA VAL A 234 -13.53 -11.82 17.73
C VAL A 234 -12.15 -12.22 17.19
N ALA A 235 -11.11 -12.20 18.04
CA ALA A 235 -9.79 -12.60 17.61
C ALA A 235 -9.69 -14.09 17.27
N GLU A 236 -10.34 -14.96 18.06
CA GLU A 236 -10.44 -16.40 17.78
C GLU A 236 -11.21 -16.66 16.47
N ASN A 237 -12.35 -16.00 16.26
CA ASN A 237 -13.15 -16.12 15.04
C ASN A 237 -12.39 -15.62 13.80
N GLY A 238 -11.66 -14.52 13.92
CA GLY A 238 -10.83 -14.00 12.84
C GLY A 238 -9.74 -14.98 12.39
N LEU A 239 -9.25 -15.87 13.27
CA LEU A 239 -8.28 -16.90 12.87
C LEU A 239 -8.89 -18.05 12.08
N LEU A 240 -10.21 -18.24 12.16
CA LEU A 240 -10.97 -19.22 11.37
C LEU A 240 -11.31 -18.70 9.97
N ASP A 241 -11.19 -17.38 9.75
CA ASP A 241 -11.51 -16.74 8.49
C ASP A 241 -10.35 -16.86 7.48
N PRO A 242 -10.58 -17.45 6.29
CA PRO A 242 -9.53 -17.66 5.27
C PRO A 242 -8.99 -16.36 4.64
N TRP A 243 -9.70 -15.23 4.80
CA TRP A 243 -9.27 -13.92 4.30
C TRP A 243 -8.40 -13.15 5.29
N VAL A 244 -8.10 -13.73 6.46
CA VAL A 244 -7.21 -13.16 7.46
C VAL A 244 -5.80 -13.71 7.28
N ARG A 245 -4.93 -12.88 6.69
CA ARG A 245 -3.61 -13.28 6.18
C ARG A 245 -2.48 -12.41 6.74
N ALA A 246 -1.24 -12.83 6.45
CA ALA A 246 0.01 -12.10 6.75
C ALA A 246 0.04 -11.42 8.14
N GLY A 247 0.35 -10.13 8.20
CA GLY A 247 0.47 -9.36 9.44
C GLY A 247 -0.81 -9.30 10.27
N SER A 248 -1.99 -9.25 9.65
CA SER A 248 -3.27 -9.27 10.38
C SER A 248 -3.48 -10.60 11.10
N ARG A 249 -3.14 -11.72 10.44
CA ARG A 249 -3.18 -13.05 11.07
C ARG A 249 -2.21 -13.13 12.24
N MET A 250 -0.98 -12.64 12.07
CA MET A 250 0.02 -12.58 13.13
C MET A 250 -0.46 -11.77 14.34
N ALA A 251 -1.04 -10.59 14.08
CA ALA A 251 -1.59 -9.72 15.12
C ALA A 251 -2.69 -10.42 15.94
N LEU A 252 -3.63 -11.08 15.26
CA LEU A 252 -4.71 -11.82 15.92
C LEU A 252 -4.21 -13.02 16.70
N GLN A 253 -3.26 -13.80 16.16
CA GLN A 253 -2.64 -14.92 16.87
C GLN A 253 -2.00 -14.46 18.19
N ARG A 254 -1.21 -13.39 18.16
CA ARG A 254 -0.57 -12.84 19.36
C ARG A 254 -1.59 -12.27 20.34
N ARG A 255 -2.68 -11.69 19.84
CA ARG A 255 -3.79 -11.21 20.66
C ARG A 255 -4.50 -12.34 21.39
N VAL A 256 -4.78 -13.45 20.71
CA VAL A 256 -5.33 -14.67 21.33
C VAL A 256 -4.42 -15.21 22.43
N LEU A 257 -3.09 -15.25 22.20
CA LEU A 257 -2.13 -15.68 23.24
C LEU A 257 -2.07 -14.72 24.44
N ARG A 258 -2.27 -13.42 24.22
CA ARG A 258 -2.24 -12.40 25.28
C ARG A 258 -3.52 -12.41 26.12
N LEU A 259 -4.68 -12.42 25.46
CA LEU A 259 -5.99 -12.32 26.10
C LEU A 259 -6.48 -13.68 26.64
N GLY A 260 -6.17 -14.78 25.95
CA GLY A 260 -6.55 -16.14 26.31
C GLY A 260 -5.76 -16.77 27.45
N LYS A 261 -5.18 -15.98 28.36
CA LYS A 261 -4.52 -16.55 29.55
C LYS A 261 -5.57 -17.04 30.57
N PRO A 262 -5.27 -18.07 31.38
CA PRO A 262 -6.17 -18.51 32.45
C PRO A 262 -6.60 -17.35 33.37
N PRO A 263 -7.87 -17.34 33.83
CA PRO A 263 -8.87 -18.40 33.70
C PRO A 263 -9.69 -18.38 32.39
N ARG A 264 -9.45 -17.45 31.45
CA ARG A 264 -10.29 -17.28 30.25
C ARG A 264 -10.18 -18.46 29.27
N ARG A 265 -8.95 -18.92 29.00
CA ARG A 265 -8.69 -20.14 28.24
C ARG A 265 -7.58 -20.92 28.93
N TRP A 266 -7.79 -22.22 29.07
CA TRP A 266 -6.79 -23.16 29.61
C TRP A 266 -6.02 -23.88 28.51
N LYS A 267 -6.63 -24.05 27.34
CA LYS A 267 -6.03 -24.70 26.18
C LYS A 267 -5.12 -23.73 25.44
N VAL A 268 -3.84 -24.05 25.35
CA VAL A 268 -2.87 -23.28 24.56
C VAL A 268 -3.09 -23.58 23.06
N PRO A 269 -3.22 -22.57 22.19
CA PRO A 269 -3.37 -22.79 20.75
C PRO A 269 -2.18 -23.52 20.12
N SER A 270 -2.43 -24.32 19.08
CA SER A 270 -1.40 -25.11 18.37
C SER A 270 -0.34 -24.24 17.70
N PHE A 271 -0.73 -23.07 17.19
CA PHE A 271 0.18 -22.11 16.54
C PHE A 271 1.11 -21.38 17.52
N SER A 272 0.94 -21.54 18.85
CA SER A 272 1.72 -20.84 19.87
C SER A 272 3.23 -20.98 19.69
N LYS A 273 3.70 -22.20 19.41
CA LYS A 273 5.13 -22.48 19.18
C LYS A 273 5.69 -21.74 17.96
N SER A 274 4.92 -21.65 16.89
CA SER A 274 5.31 -20.96 15.65
C SER A 274 5.39 -19.45 15.87
N VAL A 275 4.38 -18.87 16.52
CA VAL A 275 4.27 -17.43 16.75
C VAL A 275 5.30 -16.92 17.77
N LEU A 276 5.67 -17.76 18.73
CA LEU A 276 6.68 -17.47 19.75
C LEU A 276 8.09 -17.95 19.36
N ARG A 277 8.27 -18.44 18.12
CA ARG A 277 9.59 -18.87 17.63
C ARG A 277 10.57 -17.71 17.77
N LYS A 278 11.71 -17.98 18.40
CA LYS A 278 12.75 -16.98 18.60
C LYS A 278 13.39 -16.65 17.25
N ILE A 279 13.33 -15.37 16.88
CA ILE A 279 14.06 -14.83 15.73
C ILE A 279 15.47 -14.49 16.23
N PRO A 280 16.56 -14.86 15.52
CA PRO A 280 17.92 -14.47 15.89
C PRO A 280 18.05 -12.95 16.01
N GLU A 281 18.76 -12.48 17.03
CA GLU A 281 18.97 -11.06 17.28
C GLU A 281 20.47 -10.78 17.42
N VAL A 282 20.94 -9.74 16.72
CA VAL A 282 22.31 -9.22 16.79
C VAL A 282 22.24 -7.81 17.37
N TYR A 283 23.28 -7.40 18.10
CA TYR A 283 23.34 -6.09 18.74
C TYR A 283 24.52 -5.30 18.18
N VAL A 284 24.23 -4.15 17.59
CA VAL A 284 25.23 -3.22 17.06
C VAL A 284 25.25 -1.97 17.93
N GLN A 285 26.45 -1.51 18.26
CA GLN A 285 26.66 -0.30 19.05
C GLN A 285 26.90 0.89 18.12
N GLY A 286 26.24 2.02 18.38
CA GLY A 286 26.42 3.25 17.60
C GLY A 286 26.48 4.49 18.49
N ARG A 287 27.28 5.49 18.11
CA ARG A 287 27.34 6.78 18.83
C ARG A 287 26.16 7.66 18.40
N PRO A 288 25.18 7.98 19.28
CA PRO A 288 24.01 8.76 18.88
C PRO A 288 24.37 10.24 18.65
N LEU A 289 23.77 10.89 17.62
CA LEU A 289 24.03 12.31 17.33
C LEU A 289 23.16 13.28 18.14
N ASN A 290 21.87 12.96 18.34
CA ASN A 290 20.91 13.67 19.19
C ASN A 290 19.61 12.87 19.20
N SER A 291 18.97 12.79 20.36
CA SER A 291 17.72 12.04 20.56
C SER A 291 16.54 12.99 20.76
N GLU A 292 16.23 13.81 19.75
CA GLU A 292 14.98 14.57 19.77
C GLU A 292 13.79 13.63 19.55
N MET A 293 12.72 13.79 20.33
CA MET A 293 11.51 12.98 20.17
C MET A 293 10.87 13.28 18.81
N GLY A 294 10.84 12.26 17.93
CA GLY A 294 10.20 12.34 16.61
C GLY A 294 11.17 12.56 15.44
N ALA A 295 12.45 12.82 15.68
CA ALA A 295 13.47 12.84 14.63
C ALA A 295 13.95 11.42 14.29
N LYS A 296 14.32 11.17 13.02
CA LYS A 296 14.98 9.91 12.63
C LYS A 296 16.26 9.74 13.46
N ASN A 297 16.47 8.55 14.04
CA ASN A 297 17.69 8.28 14.80
C ASN A 297 18.91 8.37 13.86
N ARG A 298 19.87 9.23 14.18
CA ARG A 298 21.12 9.39 13.43
C ARG A 298 22.31 9.04 14.32
N PHE A 299 23.30 8.38 13.74
CA PHE A 299 24.48 7.86 14.41
C PHE A 299 25.75 8.36 13.72
N TYR A 300 26.87 8.33 14.43
CA TYR A 300 28.19 8.36 13.80
C TYR A 300 28.66 6.94 13.54
N ASN A 301 29.11 6.65 12.32
CA ASN A 301 29.86 5.43 12.04
C ASN A 301 31.30 5.51 12.59
N GLU A 302 32.09 4.46 12.37
CA GLU A 302 33.48 4.40 12.83
C GLU A 302 34.37 5.49 12.21
N GLU A 303 34.02 5.95 11.00
CA GLU A 303 34.72 7.01 10.28
C GLU A 303 34.31 8.43 10.75
N GLY A 304 33.37 8.54 11.69
CA GLY A 304 32.87 9.82 12.20
C GLY A 304 31.92 10.55 11.23
N THR A 305 31.40 9.88 10.20
CA THR A 305 30.36 10.40 9.32
C THR A 305 28.96 10.09 9.84
N GLN A 306 28.00 10.96 9.53
CA GLN A 306 26.64 10.90 10.06
C GLN A 306 25.76 9.97 9.20
N CYS A 307 25.35 8.83 9.76
CA CYS A 307 24.61 7.77 9.06
C CYS A 307 23.25 7.44 9.71
N GLY A 308 22.41 6.70 8.97
CA GLY A 308 21.17 6.11 9.48
C GLY A 308 21.40 4.81 10.27
N VAL A 309 20.35 4.23 10.86
CA VAL A 309 20.48 2.95 11.57
C VAL A 309 20.80 1.79 10.63
N GLU A 310 20.26 1.83 9.42
CA GLU A 310 20.42 0.80 8.40
C GLU A 310 21.82 0.83 7.80
N GLU A 311 22.37 2.03 7.59
CA GLU A 311 23.73 2.23 7.12
C GLU A 311 24.77 1.80 8.17
N LEU A 312 24.55 2.13 9.45
CA LEU A 312 25.39 1.61 10.54
C LEU A 312 25.36 0.07 10.62
N ALA A 313 24.19 -0.54 10.38
CA ALA A 313 24.08 -1.99 10.32
C ALA A 313 24.85 -2.56 9.11
N LEU A 314 24.77 -1.92 7.93
CA LEU A 314 25.55 -2.30 6.76
C LEU A 314 27.06 -2.24 7.02
N ASP A 315 27.56 -1.18 7.68
CA ASP A 315 28.97 -1.06 8.05
C ASP A 315 29.42 -2.23 8.94
N TYR A 316 28.60 -2.60 9.93
CA TYR A 316 28.86 -3.76 10.80
C TYR A 316 28.96 -5.06 10.00
N TYR A 317 28.01 -5.32 9.09
CA TYR A 317 28.04 -6.54 8.28
C TYR A 317 29.14 -6.54 7.22
N ALA A 318 29.51 -5.38 6.70
CA ALA A 318 30.64 -5.21 5.81
C ALA A 318 31.95 -5.61 6.50
N ALA A 319 32.13 -5.26 7.77
CA ALA A 319 33.27 -5.70 8.58
C ALA A 319 33.29 -7.23 8.81
N GLU A 320 32.13 -7.89 8.79
CA GLU A 320 31.98 -9.36 8.81
C GLU A 320 32.14 -10.01 7.42
N GLY A 321 32.45 -9.24 6.38
CA GLY A 321 32.67 -9.72 5.01
C GLY A 321 31.39 -9.90 4.18
N TRP A 322 30.28 -9.29 4.58
CA TRP A 322 29.05 -9.26 3.78
C TRP A 322 29.04 -8.07 2.83
N GLN A 323 28.45 -8.27 1.66
CA GLN A 323 27.95 -7.19 0.81
C GLN A 323 26.44 -7.09 1.02
N GLY A 324 25.84 -5.92 0.78
CA GLY A 324 24.41 -5.79 0.94
C GLY A 324 23.84 -4.43 0.58
N VAL A 325 22.52 -4.37 0.47
CA VAL A 325 21.77 -3.15 0.18
C VAL A 325 20.63 -2.93 1.15
N HIS A 326 20.35 -1.66 1.44
CA HIS A 326 19.16 -1.23 2.17
C HIS A 326 18.05 -0.84 1.19
N THR A 327 17.09 -1.75 0.96
CA THR A 327 16.04 -1.53 -0.04
C THR A 327 14.63 -1.93 0.37
N GLU A 328 14.43 -2.34 1.64
CA GLU A 328 13.14 -2.80 2.14
C GLU A 328 12.54 -3.86 1.19
N SER A 329 11.28 -3.69 0.77
CA SER A 329 10.61 -4.59 -0.18
C SER A 329 11.07 -4.40 -1.64
N GLY A 330 11.77 -3.32 -1.96
CA GLY A 330 12.04 -2.88 -3.34
C GLY A 330 12.85 -3.88 -4.17
N ILE A 331 13.98 -4.37 -3.64
CA ILE A 331 14.82 -5.34 -4.36
C ILE A 331 14.07 -6.65 -4.61
N TRP A 332 13.30 -7.12 -3.63
CA TRP A 332 12.56 -8.37 -3.70
C TRP A 332 11.43 -8.31 -4.72
N LEU A 333 10.72 -7.19 -4.78
CA LEU A 333 9.68 -6.98 -5.80
C LEU A 333 10.30 -6.83 -7.20
N THR A 334 11.50 -6.25 -7.31
CA THR A 334 12.26 -6.18 -8.56
C THR A 334 12.68 -7.58 -9.02
N ILE A 335 13.28 -8.38 -8.13
CA ILE A 335 13.63 -9.78 -8.39
C ILE A 335 12.38 -10.58 -8.81
N PHE A 336 11.27 -10.45 -8.08
CA PHE A 336 10.02 -11.12 -8.44
C PHE A 336 9.54 -10.73 -9.85
N GLY A 337 9.49 -9.44 -10.16
CA GLY A 337 9.04 -8.96 -11.47
C GLY A 337 9.92 -9.46 -12.62
N LEU A 338 11.24 -9.53 -12.42
CA LEU A 338 12.19 -10.05 -13.42
C LEU A 338 12.10 -11.58 -13.57
N LEU A 339 12.06 -12.31 -12.46
CA LEU A 339 11.97 -13.78 -12.48
C LEU A 339 10.64 -14.25 -13.03
N MET A 340 9.54 -13.56 -12.73
CA MET A 340 8.18 -13.98 -13.08
C MET A 340 7.63 -13.23 -14.30
N TRP A 341 8.44 -12.51 -15.06
CA TRP A 341 7.99 -11.64 -16.16
C TRP A 341 7.06 -12.37 -17.14
N ASP A 342 7.51 -13.52 -17.66
CA ASP A 342 6.75 -14.35 -18.62
C ASP A 342 5.43 -14.86 -18.01
N VAL A 343 5.36 -15.04 -16.69
CA VAL A 343 4.15 -15.46 -15.96
C VAL A 343 3.19 -14.27 -15.76
N ILE A 344 3.72 -13.12 -15.35
CA ILE A 344 2.93 -11.89 -15.09
C ILE A 344 2.20 -11.46 -16.37
N TYR A 345 2.88 -11.50 -17.51
CA TYR A 345 2.35 -11.08 -18.82
C TYR A 345 1.85 -12.23 -19.69
N ALA A 346 1.63 -13.42 -19.11
CA ALA A 346 0.99 -14.54 -19.80
C ALA A 346 -0.40 -14.16 -20.32
N ASP A 347 -0.80 -14.76 -21.45
CA ASP A 347 -2.08 -14.51 -22.10
C ASP A 347 -3.25 -15.11 -21.29
N VAL A 348 -3.83 -14.27 -20.43
CA VAL A 348 -5.02 -14.59 -19.62
C VAL A 348 -6.13 -13.61 -19.99
N PRO A 349 -7.34 -14.07 -20.33
CA PRO A 349 -8.45 -13.19 -20.67
C PRO A 349 -8.81 -12.21 -19.55
N ASN A 350 -9.33 -11.03 -19.92
CA ASN A 350 -9.84 -9.96 -19.04
C ASN A 350 -8.82 -9.26 -18.13
N VAL A 351 -7.58 -9.75 -17.96
CA VAL A 351 -6.65 -9.12 -17.01
C VAL A 351 -5.92 -7.89 -17.56
N PHE A 352 -5.92 -7.71 -18.88
CA PHE A 352 -5.40 -6.53 -19.58
C PHE A 352 -6.48 -5.94 -20.49
N HIS A 353 -6.84 -4.69 -20.24
CA HIS A 353 -7.85 -3.92 -20.98
C HIS A 353 -7.24 -2.87 -21.89
N THR A 354 -6.06 -2.32 -21.55
CA THR A 354 -5.34 -1.36 -22.39
C THR A 354 -3.85 -1.65 -22.42
N ARG A 355 -3.14 -1.08 -23.41
CA ARG A 355 -1.68 -1.20 -23.55
C ARG A 355 -0.88 -0.34 -22.56
N PHE A 356 -1.55 0.33 -21.63
CA PHE A 356 -0.95 1.26 -20.66
C PHE A 356 -0.95 0.69 -19.24
N GLN A 357 -1.12 -0.63 -19.11
CA GLN A 357 -1.02 -1.33 -17.83
C GLN A 357 0.40 -1.84 -17.59
N ASN A 358 0.89 -1.63 -16.36
CA ASN A 358 2.18 -2.12 -15.86
C ASN A 358 2.07 -3.43 -15.07
N ALA A 359 0.87 -4.00 -14.96
CA ALA A 359 0.56 -5.27 -14.33
C ALA A 359 -0.85 -5.72 -14.74
N PRO A 360 -1.13 -7.03 -14.70
CA PRO A 360 -2.48 -7.51 -14.91
C PRO A 360 -3.39 -7.10 -13.74
N LEU A 361 -4.68 -6.84 -14.01
CA LEU A 361 -5.64 -6.38 -13.01
C LEU A 361 -5.86 -7.38 -11.87
N ASP A 362 -5.57 -8.67 -12.10
CA ASP A 362 -5.71 -9.74 -11.14
C ASP A 362 -4.51 -9.93 -10.20
N LEU A 363 -3.35 -9.30 -10.43
CA LEU A 363 -2.10 -9.54 -9.67
C LEU A 363 -2.27 -9.47 -8.15
N GLY A 364 -3.12 -8.55 -7.68
CA GLY A 364 -3.41 -8.35 -6.26
C GLY A 364 -4.55 -9.23 -5.71
N THR A 365 -4.91 -10.31 -6.40
CA THR A 365 -6.07 -11.16 -6.09
C THR A 365 -5.71 -12.65 -6.17
N ASP A 366 -6.47 -13.49 -5.47
CA ASP A 366 -6.33 -14.96 -5.52
C ASP A 366 -6.52 -15.54 -6.94
N SER A 367 -7.13 -14.78 -7.86
CA SER A 367 -7.32 -15.22 -9.25
C SER A 367 -6.02 -15.26 -10.04
N PHE A 368 -5.00 -14.48 -9.67
CA PHE A 368 -3.71 -14.48 -10.35
C PHE A 368 -3.04 -15.85 -10.33
N TYR A 369 -2.93 -16.45 -9.13
CA TYR A 369 -2.37 -17.78 -8.97
C TYR A 369 -3.22 -18.85 -9.64
N THR A 370 -4.53 -18.84 -9.38
CA THR A 370 -5.43 -19.90 -9.86
C THR A 370 -5.54 -19.93 -11.39
N ALA A 371 -5.55 -18.77 -12.06
CA ALA A 371 -5.57 -18.67 -13.51
C ALA A 371 -4.27 -19.15 -14.18
N ARG A 372 -3.14 -19.10 -13.46
CA ARG A 372 -1.79 -19.42 -13.98
C ARG A 372 -1.15 -20.62 -13.28
N ALA A 373 -1.91 -21.43 -12.55
CA ALA A 373 -1.36 -22.43 -11.62
C ALA A 373 -0.39 -23.43 -12.28
N SER A 374 -0.69 -23.89 -13.50
CA SER A 374 0.17 -24.81 -14.25
C SER A 374 1.48 -24.15 -14.69
N ILE A 375 1.41 -22.93 -15.23
CA ILE A 375 2.56 -22.14 -15.68
C ILE A 375 3.44 -21.79 -14.49
N ILE A 376 2.83 -21.30 -13.40
CA ILE A 376 3.52 -20.97 -12.15
C ILE A 376 4.24 -22.22 -11.62
N ALA A 377 3.57 -23.37 -11.52
CA ALA A 377 4.20 -24.58 -10.98
C ALA A 377 5.43 -25.01 -11.78
N SER A 378 5.34 -25.02 -13.11
CA SER A 378 6.48 -25.37 -13.98
C SER A 378 7.62 -24.35 -13.87
N HIS A 379 7.30 -23.06 -13.84
CA HIS A 379 8.28 -21.98 -13.77
C HIS A 379 9.01 -21.95 -12.42
N LEU A 380 8.28 -22.17 -11.33
CA LEU A 380 8.86 -22.27 -9.98
C LEU A 380 9.77 -23.49 -9.85
N GLN A 381 9.47 -24.60 -10.53
CA GLN A 381 10.36 -25.77 -10.55
C GLN A 381 11.69 -25.43 -11.24
N GLN A 382 11.65 -24.68 -12.35
CA GLN A 382 12.88 -24.23 -13.04
C GLN A 382 13.72 -23.30 -12.15
N ILE A 383 13.08 -22.36 -11.43
CA ILE A 383 13.76 -21.50 -10.45
C ILE A 383 14.39 -22.33 -9.32
N HIS A 384 13.66 -23.33 -8.82
CA HIS A 384 14.15 -24.26 -7.81
C HIS A 384 15.41 -24.98 -8.30
N ASP A 385 15.44 -25.38 -9.57
CA ASP A 385 16.51 -26.16 -10.19
C ASP A 385 17.69 -25.31 -10.71
N GLY A 386 17.69 -23.99 -10.42
CA GLY A 386 18.83 -23.11 -10.64
C GLY A 386 18.71 -22.12 -11.81
N MET A 387 17.56 -22.04 -12.48
CA MET A 387 17.37 -21.15 -13.64
C MET A 387 17.16 -19.67 -13.27
N ALA A 388 17.22 -19.31 -11.98
CA ALA A 388 16.86 -17.97 -11.52
C ALA A 388 17.75 -16.87 -12.13
N GLU A 389 19.07 -17.05 -12.14
CA GLU A 389 19.99 -16.04 -12.70
C GLU A 389 19.76 -15.86 -14.21
N GLU A 390 19.56 -16.96 -14.95
CA GLU A 390 19.30 -16.91 -16.39
C GLU A 390 18.00 -16.18 -16.71
N PHE A 391 16.92 -16.46 -15.96
CA PHE A 391 15.65 -15.73 -16.11
C PHE A 391 15.81 -14.25 -15.81
N LEU A 392 16.57 -13.91 -14.77
CA LEU A 392 16.82 -12.53 -14.41
C LEU A 392 17.56 -11.78 -15.53
N ILE A 393 18.64 -12.37 -16.06
CA ILE A 393 19.44 -11.77 -17.15
C ILE A 393 18.58 -11.61 -18.40
N LYS A 394 17.89 -12.67 -18.83
CA LYS A 394 17.00 -12.65 -20.01
C LYS A 394 15.96 -11.55 -19.89
N SER A 395 15.27 -11.46 -18.74
CA SER A 395 14.26 -10.45 -18.49
C SER A 395 14.85 -9.05 -18.48
N TRP A 396 16.02 -8.86 -17.87
CA TRP A 396 16.71 -7.57 -17.85
C TRP A 396 17.06 -7.11 -19.27
N GLU A 397 17.77 -7.94 -20.04
CA GLU A 397 18.22 -7.58 -21.40
C GLU A 397 17.05 -7.28 -22.35
N THR A 398 15.94 -8.02 -22.21
CA THR A 398 14.77 -7.87 -23.09
C THR A 398 13.87 -6.71 -22.68
N HIS A 399 13.77 -6.42 -21.38
CA HIS A 399 12.71 -5.56 -20.85
C HIS A 399 13.21 -4.32 -20.11
N ASN A 400 14.52 -4.07 -20.02
CA ASN A 400 15.05 -2.89 -19.34
C ASN A 400 14.33 -1.59 -19.75
N GLY A 401 13.99 -0.76 -18.76
CA GLY A 401 13.22 0.48 -18.92
C GLY A 401 11.72 0.29 -19.18
N THR A 402 11.19 -0.94 -19.16
CA THR A 402 9.77 -1.22 -19.35
C THR A 402 9.02 -1.20 -18.02
N SER A 403 7.94 -0.42 -17.92
CA SER A 403 7.14 -0.26 -16.71
C SER A 403 6.53 -1.59 -16.27
N CYS A 404 6.90 -2.05 -15.08
CA CYS A 404 6.33 -3.25 -14.46
C CYS A 404 6.13 -2.97 -12.97
N ARG A 405 4.96 -3.33 -12.44
CA ARG A 405 4.67 -3.14 -11.01
C ARG A 405 5.69 -3.90 -10.17
N GLY A 406 6.31 -3.20 -9.21
CA GLY A 406 7.32 -3.77 -8.31
C GLY A 406 8.76 -3.70 -8.83
N VAL A 407 8.98 -3.44 -10.12
CA VAL A 407 10.32 -3.35 -10.73
C VAL A 407 10.81 -1.92 -10.72
N ASN A 408 12.01 -1.69 -10.16
CA ASN A 408 12.69 -0.40 -10.22
C ASN A 408 14.05 -0.54 -10.94
N TRP A 409 14.09 -0.11 -12.20
CA TRP A 409 15.26 -0.22 -13.08
C TRP A 409 16.42 0.69 -12.67
N ASP A 410 16.14 1.82 -12.01
CA ASP A 410 17.15 2.83 -11.69
C ASP A 410 17.80 2.61 -10.32
N ARG A 411 17.13 1.85 -9.44
CA ARG A 411 17.60 1.63 -8.06
C ARG A 411 18.67 0.55 -7.94
N HIS A 412 18.69 -0.41 -8.86
CA HIS A 412 19.52 -1.61 -8.77
C HIS A 412 20.27 -1.86 -10.08
N SER A 413 21.54 -2.26 -9.99
CA SER A 413 22.30 -2.72 -11.16
C SER A 413 22.03 -4.20 -11.45
N LEU A 414 22.23 -4.61 -12.71
CA LEU A 414 22.14 -6.03 -13.08
C LEU A 414 23.12 -6.89 -12.26
N ASP A 415 24.35 -6.42 -12.04
CA ASP A 415 25.37 -7.18 -11.30
C ASP A 415 24.97 -7.39 -9.84
N GLU A 416 24.37 -6.38 -9.20
CA GLU A 416 23.84 -6.49 -7.84
C GLU A 416 22.70 -7.51 -7.75
N LEU A 417 21.74 -7.42 -8.68
CA LEU A 417 20.61 -8.35 -8.71
C LEU A 417 21.05 -9.79 -8.98
N ARG A 418 22.02 -9.98 -9.88
CA ARG A 418 22.63 -11.28 -10.15
C ARG A 418 23.31 -11.82 -8.89
N ALA A 419 24.17 -11.03 -8.25
CA ALA A 419 24.87 -11.44 -7.04
C ALA A 419 23.89 -11.86 -5.93
N ALA A 420 22.83 -11.09 -5.73
CA ALA A 420 21.77 -11.43 -4.78
C ALA A 420 21.08 -12.76 -5.15
N VAL A 421 20.64 -12.94 -6.39
CA VAL A 421 19.95 -14.16 -6.84
C VAL A 421 20.85 -15.39 -6.79
N THR A 422 22.12 -15.29 -7.18
CA THR A 422 23.09 -16.40 -7.14
C THR A 422 23.40 -16.84 -5.69
N CYS A 423 23.41 -15.90 -4.73
CA CYS A 423 23.66 -16.22 -3.33
C CYS A 423 22.41 -16.72 -2.59
N VAL A 424 21.20 -16.49 -3.11
CA VAL A 424 19.97 -17.04 -2.56
C VAL A 424 19.72 -18.42 -3.17
N ARG A 425 19.44 -19.42 -2.33
CA ARG A 425 19.12 -20.78 -2.80
C ARG A 425 17.88 -20.76 -3.71
N GLY A 426 17.92 -21.49 -4.83
CA GLY A 426 16.80 -21.61 -5.76
C GLY A 426 15.50 -22.06 -5.09
N SER A 427 15.57 -22.96 -4.11
CA SER A 427 14.43 -23.38 -3.29
C SER A 427 13.76 -22.24 -2.51
N CYS A 428 14.57 -21.31 -1.99
CA CYS A 428 14.10 -20.15 -1.25
C CYS A 428 13.47 -19.13 -2.21
N LEU A 429 14.07 -18.89 -3.37
CA LEU A 429 13.51 -18.01 -4.42
C LEU A 429 12.19 -18.55 -4.97
N ALA A 430 12.09 -19.84 -5.24
CA ALA A 430 10.86 -20.47 -5.71
C ALA A 430 9.74 -20.34 -4.66
N SER A 431 10.04 -20.56 -3.38
CA SER A 431 9.07 -20.40 -2.28
C SER A 431 8.62 -18.94 -2.13
N PHE A 432 9.55 -18.00 -2.24
CA PHE A 432 9.26 -16.56 -2.23
C PHE A 432 8.37 -16.13 -3.42
N CYS A 433 8.72 -16.54 -4.64
CA CYS A 433 7.94 -16.21 -5.83
C CYS A 433 6.54 -16.82 -5.77
N LYS A 434 6.42 -18.06 -5.24
CA LYS A 434 5.13 -18.69 -4.99
C LYS A 434 4.25 -17.86 -4.07
N LEU A 435 4.80 -17.41 -2.94
CA LEU A 435 4.08 -16.62 -1.94
C LEU A 435 3.52 -15.31 -2.54
N LEU A 436 4.30 -14.62 -3.37
CA LEU A 436 3.85 -13.41 -4.06
C LEU A 436 2.85 -13.70 -5.18
N CYS A 437 2.93 -14.86 -5.85
CA CYS A 437 1.89 -15.25 -6.79
C CYS A 437 0.57 -15.56 -6.08
N GLU A 438 0.62 -16.22 -4.93
CA GLU A 438 -0.58 -16.58 -4.14
C GLU A 438 -1.24 -15.35 -3.51
N ASP A 439 -0.46 -14.40 -3.00
CA ASP A 439 -0.99 -13.19 -2.36
C ASP A 439 -0.03 -12.00 -2.43
N TYR A 440 0.11 -11.43 -3.62
CA TYR A 440 0.95 -10.25 -3.85
C TYR A 440 0.59 -9.11 -2.90
N ARG A 441 -0.71 -8.86 -2.69
CA ARG A 441 -1.18 -7.68 -1.94
C ARG A 441 -0.86 -7.75 -0.45
N SER A 442 -0.94 -8.92 0.17
CA SER A 442 -0.61 -9.08 1.60
C SER A 442 0.89 -9.13 1.86
N TRP A 443 1.70 -9.49 0.85
CA TRP A 443 3.13 -9.72 1.02
C TRP A 443 4.01 -8.64 0.36
N SER A 444 3.49 -7.76 -0.50
CA SER A 444 4.30 -6.72 -1.16
C SER A 444 4.86 -5.63 -0.23
N SER A 445 4.68 -5.72 1.09
CA SER A 445 5.23 -4.78 2.06
C SER A 445 5.70 -5.46 3.35
N GLY A 446 6.59 -4.78 4.07
CA GLY A 446 7.12 -5.21 5.37
C GLY A 446 8.24 -6.26 5.30
N MET A 447 8.91 -6.39 4.14
CA MET A 447 10.14 -7.16 4.01
C MET A 447 11.27 -6.60 4.89
N PRO A 448 12.26 -7.43 5.26
CA PRO A 448 13.46 -6.98 5.97
C PRO A 448 14.18 -5.85 5.26
N ASP A 449 14.72 -4.90 6.02
CA ASP A 449 15.38 -3.69 5.50
C ASP A 449 16.59 -4.01 4.62
N LEU A 450 17.41 -4.98 5.03
CA LEU A 450 18.66 -5.34 4.36
C LEU A 450 18.57 -6.71 3.69
N LEU A 451 19.10 -6.77 2.47
CA LEU A 451 19.51 -8.01 1.82
C LEU A 451 21.03 -8.04 1.78
N LEU A 452 21.62 -9.02 2.45
CA LEU A 452 23.06 -9.26 2.50
C LEU A 452 23.40 -10.52 1.72
N TRP A 453 24.56 -10.54 1.07
CA TRP A 453 25.10 -11.72 0.42
C TRP A 453 26.63 -11.76 0.54
N ARG A 454 27.18 -12.96 0.40
CA ARG A 454 28.61 -13.20 0.26
C ARG A 454 28.84 -14.42 -0.60
N PHE A 455 29.86 -14.37 -1.45
CA PHE A 455 30.25 -15.51 -2.25
C PHE A 455 31.11 -16.48 -1.44
N CYS A 456 30.82 -17.76 -1.59
CA CYS A 456 31.59 -18.89 -1.07
C CYS A 456 32.09 -19.68 -2.30
N GLY A 457 33.12 -19.17 -2.96
CA GLY A 457 33.62 -19.69 -4.25
C GLY A 457 33.02 -18.96 -5.47
N GLU A 458 33.21 -19.50 -6.67
CA GLU A 458 32.81 -18.84 -7.92
C GLU A 458 31.30 -18.95 -8.23
N TYR A 459 30.64 -20.04 -7.81
CA TYR A 459 29.26 -20.36 -8.22
C TYR A 459 28.29 -20.59 -7.05
N SER A 460 28.71 -20.27 -5.83
CA SER A 460 27.87 -20.42 -4.64
C SER A 460 28.09 -19.28 -3.68
N GLY A 461 27.06 -18.95 -2.92
CA GLY A 461 27.12 -17.95 -1.88
C GLY A 461 26.08 -18.20 -0.81
N GLU A 462 26.05 -17.30 0.16
CA GLU A 462 25.06 -17.27 1.20
C GLU A 462 24.38 -15.91 1.18
N ALA A 463 23.07 -15.90 1.41
CA ALA A 463 22.29 -14.70 1.56
C ALA A 463 21.65 -14.63 2.94
N LYS A 464 21.54 -13.42 3.48
CA LYS A 464 20.95 -13.15 4.78
C LYS A 464 20.01 -11.95 4.69
N LEU A 465 18.83 -12.04 5.29
CA LEU A 465 17.88 -10.95 5.37
C LEU A 465 17.87 -10.39 6.79
N VAL A 466 18.04 -9.08 6.93
CA VAL A 466 18.17 -8.43 8.23
C VAL A 466 17.16 -7.31 8.37
N GLU A 467 16.38 -7.37 9.43
CA GLU A 467 15.49 -6.29 9.84
C GLU A 467 16.20 -5.44 10.90
N VAL A 468 16.36 -4.14 10.64
CA VAL A 468 17.11 -3.22 11.49
C VAL A 468 16.12 -2.49 12.41
N LYS A 469 16.43 -2.44 13.70
CA LYS A 469 15.63 -1.72 14.69
C LYS A 469 16.48 -0.77 15.50
N GLY A 470 16.09 0.50 15.47
CA GLY A 470 16.62 1.51 16.37
C GLY A 470 16.24 1.23 17.84
N PRO A 471 16.80 1.99 18.79
CA PRO A 471 16.70 1.69 20.22
C PRO A 471 15.28 1.61 20.79
N LYS A 472 14.32 2.33 20.17
CA LYS A 472 12.92 2.41 20.59
C LYS A 472 11.97 1.67 19.65
N ASP A 473 12.50 1.11 18.56
CA ASP A 473 11.67 0.52 17.52
C ASP A 473 11.34 -0.93 17.84
N ARG A 474 10.16 -1.36 17.38
CA ARG A 474 9.68 -2.73 17.53
C ARG A 474 9.29 -3.27 16.16
N LEU A 475 9.43 -4.57 15.99
CA LEU A 475 8.90 -5.26 14.81
C LEU A 475 7.40 -5.05 14.71
N SER A 476 6.94 -4.59 13.55
CA SER A 476 5.52 -4.63 13.20
C SER A 476 5.03 -6.08 13.06
N GLU A 477 3.72 -6.29 13.11
CA GLU A 477 3.17 -7.63 12.94
C GLU A 477 3.37 -8.17 11.52
N GLN A 478 3.43 -7.29 10.52
CA GLN A 478 3.78 -7.66 9.14
C GLN A 478 5.24 -8.11 9.03
N GLN A 479 6.18 -7.38 9.62
CA GLN A 479 7.60 -7.77 9.65
C GLN A 479 7.80 -9.11 10.36
N ARG A 480 7.08 -9.35 11.47
CA ARG A 480 7.11 -10.66 12.15
C ARG A 480 6.57 -11.78 11.28
N ALA A 481 5.46 -11.55 10.57
CA ALA A 481 4.91 -12.51 9.63
C ALA A 481 5.93 -12.86 8.54
N TRP A 482 6.60 -11.85 7.99
CA TRP A 482 7.68 -12.02 7.01
C TRP A 482 8.85 -12.82 7.57
N LEU A 483 9.43 -12.42 8.71
CA LEU A 483 10.59 -13.10 9.29
C LEU A 483 10.30 -14.59 9.56
N LEU A 484 9.13 -14.92 10.10
CA LEU A 484 8.75 -16.32 10.34
C LEU A 484 8.54 -17.10 9.04
N MET A 485 7.89 -16.48 8.04
CA MET A 485 7.70 -17.09 6.72
C MET A 485 9.02 -17.34 6.00
N LEU A 486 9.96 -16.39 6.07
CA LEU A 486 11.30 -16.51 5.49
C LEU A 486 12.10 -17.63 6.16
N MET A 487 12.02 -17.75 7.50
CA MET A 487 12.61 -18.88 8.22
C MET A 487 12.03 -20.23 7.79
N ASP A 488 10.73 -20.29 7.53
CA ASP A 488 10.05 -21.51 7.05
C ASP A 488 10.45 -21.84 5.59
N CYS A 489 10.74 -20.82 4.78
CA CYS A 489 11.28 -20.97 3.43
C CYS A 489 12.80 -21.30 3.42
N GLY A 490 13.45 -21.35 4.58
CA GLY A 490 14.88 -21.69 4.71
C GLY A 490 15.86 -20.53 4.53
N PHE A 491 15.38 -19.28 4.54
CA PHE A 491 16.27 -18.11 4.53
C PHE A 491 16.97 -17.94 5.89
N ALA A 492 18.22 -17.47 5.85
CA ALA A 492 18.88 -16.95 7.03
C ALA A 492 18.32 -15.55 7.33
N VAL A 493 17.70 -15.39 8.51
CA VAL A 493 17.12 -14.11 8.94
C VAL A 493 17.58 -13.73 10.34
N GLU A 494 17.68 -12.43 10.59
CA GLU A 494 17.95 -11.89 11.92
C GLU A 494 17.37 -10.48 12.10
N VAL A 495 17.33 -10.05 13.35
CA VAL A 495 16.98 -8.69 13.73
C VAL A 495 18.22 -8.01 14.26
N CYS A 496 18.69 -6.98 13.57
CA CYS A 496 19.79 -6.14 14.02
C CYS A 496 19.26 -5.02 14.91
N LYS A 497 19.62 -5.05 16.20
CA LYS A 497 19.22 -4.03 17.18
C LYS A 497 20.34 -3.06 17.41
N VAL A 498 20.16 -1.82 16.94
CA VAL A 498 21.10 -0.73 17.19
C VAL A 498 20.87 -0.18 18.58
N LYS A 499 21.93 -0.18 19.40
CA LYS A 499 21.95 0.40 20.75
C LYS A 499 22.90 1.61 20.77
N PRO A 500 22.54 2.69 21.48
CA PRO A 500 23.49 3.74 21.77
C PRO A 500 24.65 3.17 22.59
N LEU A 501 25.86 3.62 22.28
CA LEU A 501 27.08 3.36 23.07
C LEU A 501 26.96 3.83 24.51
#